data_AF-T1G5V8-F1
#
_entry.id   AF-T1G5V8-F1
#
_cell.length_a   1.000
_cell.length_b   1.000
_cell.length_c   1.000
_cell.angle_alpha   90.00
_cell.angle_beta   90.00
_cell.angle_gamma   90.00
#
_symmetry.space_group_name_H-M   'P 1'
#
loop_
_entity.id
_entity.type
_entity.pdbx_description
1 polymer ?
#
loop_
_entity_poly.entity_id
_entity_poly.type
_entity_poly.pdbx_seq_one_letter_code
_entity_poly.pdbx_strand_id
1 'polypeptide(L)' 'LVRYYLVMVTLMWNGVEAYNMYCMLVLVYHNHINNFIFLSICIAWGLPALLVLIILSVDGTAFDGAYEKCTFRQVVT' A
#
# COMPACT_ATOMS: atom_id res chain seq x y z
N LEU A 1 5.61 -2.27 12.14
CA LEU A 1 4.57 -1.35 11.62
C LEU A 1 5.06 -0.43 10.48
N VAL A 2 5.98 0.51 10.72
CA VAL A 2 6.40 1.50 9.69
C VAL A 2 6.89 0.86 8.38
N ARG A 3 7.75 -0.17 8.46
CA ARG A 3 8.24 -0.88 7.25
C ARG A 3 7.11 -1.48 6.42
N TYR A 4 6.14 -2.14 7.05
CA TYR A 4 5.00 -2.75 6.36
C TYR A 4 4.08 -1.70 5.76
N TYR A 5 3.86 -0.61 6.48
CA TYR A 5 3.09 0.52 5.97
C TYR A 5 3.72 1.14 4.72
N LEU A 6 5.04 1.39 4.73
CA LEU A 6 5.73 1.95 3.57
C LEU A 6 5.66 1.04 2.34
N VAL A 7 5.80 -0.28 2.52
CA VAL A 7 5.68 -1.25 1.40
C VAL A 7 4.26 -1.28 0.84
N MET A 8 3.23 -1.21 1.69
CA MET A 8 1.84 -1.15 1.23
C MET A 8 1.54 0.16 0.50
N VAL A 9 2.07 1.28 1.00
CA VAL A 9 1.96 2.59 0.35
C VAL A 9 2.66 2.59 -1.02
N THR A 10 3.87 2.03 -1.14
CA THR A 10 4.54 1.95 -2.44
C THR A 10 3.79 1.04 -3.40
N LEU A 11 3.24 -0.09 -2.94
CA LEU A 11 2.40 -0.95 -3.76
C LEU A 11 1.16 -0.21 -4.28
N MET A 12 0.51 0.60 -3.43
CA MET A 12 -0.65 1.37 -3.84
C MET A 12 -0.30 2.48 -4.84
N TRP A 13 0.84 3.15 -4.69
CA TRP A 13 1.36 4.09 -5.68
C TRP A 13 1.67 3.44 -7.02
N ASN A 14 2.28 2.24 -7.02
CA ASN A 14 2.51 1.48 -8.24
C ASN A 14 1.20 1.11 -8.95
N GLY A 15 0.14 0.77 -8.20
CA GLY A 15 -1.18 0.49 -8.77
C GLY A 15 -1.83 1.72 -9.41
N VAL A 16 -1.74 2.87 -8.75
CA VAL A 16 -2.20 4.16 -9.30
C VAL A 16 -1.47 4.49 -10.60
N GLU A 17 -0.15 4.32 -10.62
CA GLU A 17 0.68 4.59 -11.80
C GLU A 17 0.33 3.66 -12.96
N ALA A 18 0.13 2.36 -12.68
CA ALA A 18 -0.30 1.38 -13.68
C ALA A 18 -1.67 1.72 -14.29
N TYR A 19 -2.63 2.17 -13.48
CA TYR A 19 -3.94 2.62 -13.98
C TYR A 19 -3.80 3.86 -14.88
N ASN A 20 -2.96 4.82 -14.48
CA ASN A 20 -2.69 6.01 -15.29
C ASN A 20 -2.08 5.63 -16.65
N MET A 21 -1.13 4.69 -16.69
CA MET A 21 -0.57 4.16 -17.94
C MET A 21 -1.63 3.45 -18.79
N TYR A 22 -2.51 2.64 -18.18
CA TYR A 22 -3.60 1.97 -18.88
C TYR A 22 -4.54 2.97 -19.56
N CYS A 23 -4.93 4.04 -18.85
CA CYS A 23 -5.74 5.11 -19.41
C CYS A 23 -5.06 5.84 -20.59
N MET A 24 -3.74 6.06 -20.49
CA MET A 24 -2.96 6.73 -21.55
C MET A 24 -2.73 5.84 -22.77
N LEU A 25 -2.42 4.56 -22.58
CA LEU A 25 -1.99 3.66 -23.65
C LEU A 25 -3.14 2.91 -24.32
N VAL A 26 -4.07 2.35 -23.54
CA VAL A 26 -5.10 1.43 -24.06
C VAL A 26 -6.40 2.16 -24.35
N LEU A 27 -6.77 3.11 -23.50
CA LEU A 27 -8.03 3.81 -23.62
C LEU A 27 -7.91 5.15 -24.37
N VAL A 28 -6.68 5.61 -24.64
CA VAL A 28 -6.33 6.87 -25.31
C VAL A 28 -7.23 8.05 -24.87
N TYR A 29 -7.56 8.11 -23.58
CA TYR A 29 -8.48 9.11 -23.07
C TYR A 29 -7.87 10.51 -23.24
N HIS A 30 -8.45 11.34 -24.11
CA HIS A 30 -7.99 12.71 -24.36
C HIS A 30 -8.36 13.70 -23.25
N ASN A 31 -8.94 13.21 -22.14
CA ASN A 31 -9.43 14.05 -21.06
C ASN A 31 -8.66 13.72 -19.77
N HIS A 32 -7.80 14.65 -19.34
CA HIS A 32 -7.17 14.58 -18.03
C HIS A 32 -8.27 14.69 -16.96
N ILE A 33 -8.44 13.64 -16.17
CA ILE A 33 -9.35 13.65 -15.03
C ILE A 33 -8.83 14.71 -14.04
N ASN A 34 -9.51 15.85 -13.96
CA ASN A 34 -9.03 17.05 -13.28
C ASN A 34 -8.68 16.89 -11.79
N ASN A 35 -9.05 15.78 -11.15
CA ASN A 35 -8.76 15.49 -9.74
C ASN A 35 -8.11 14.12 -9.50
N PHE A 36 -7.54 13.48 -10.53
CA PHE A 36 -6.94 12.14 -10.40
C PHE A 36 -5.82 12.10 -9.35
N ILE A 37 -4.94 13.11 -9.34
CA ILE A 37 -3.79 13.16 -8.45
C ILE A 37 -4.22 13.29 -6.98
N PHE A 38 -5.20 14.17 -6.69
CA PHE A 38 -5.67 14.36 -5.31
C PHE A 38 -6.38 13.10 -4.78
N LEU A 39 -7.23 12.50 -5.62
CA LEU A 39 -7.89 11.24 -5.28
C LEU A 39 -6.87 10.12 -5.04
N SER A 40 -5.85 10.04 -5.89
CA SER A 40 -4.77 9.06 -5.78
C SER A 40 -3.98 9.21 -4.49
N ILE A 41 -3.69 10.43 -4.06
CA ILE A 41 -3.05 10.69 -2.76
C ILE A 41 -3.96 10.18 -1.64
N CYS A 42 -5.23 10.60 -1.58
CA CYS A 42 -6.13 10.14 -0.52
C CYS A 42 -6.24 8.60 -0.45
N ILE A 43 -6.31 7.93 -1.59
CA ILE A 43 -6.39 6.47 -1.67
C ILE A 43 -5.05 5.80 -1.30
N ALA A 44 -3.94 6.26 -1.86
CA ALA A 44 -2.62 5.67 -1.66
C ALA A 44 -2.10 5.80 -0.23
N TRP A 45 -2.53 6.83 0.50
CA TRP A 45 -2.20 7.00 1.92
C TRP A 45 -3.25 6.37 2.84
N GLY A 46 -4.55 6.51 2.52
CA GLY A 46 -5.65 6.06 3.39
C GLY A 46 -5.86 4.55 3.41
N LEU A 47 -5.81 3.89 2.24
CA LEU A 47 -6.10 2.46 2.14
C LEU A 47 -5.05 1.59 2.85
N PRO A 48 -3.73 1.87 2.73
CA PRO A 48 -2.71 1.18 3.52
C PRO A 48 -2.83 1.41 5.03
N ALA A 49 -3.21 2.61 5.46
CA ALA A 49 -3.39 2.92 6.88
C ALA A 49 -4.54 2.10 7.48
N LEU A 50 -5.68 2.04 6.78
CA LEU A 50 -6.82 1.23 7.17
C LEU A 50 -6.46 -0.26 7.25
N LEU A 51 -5.74 -0.77 6.26
CA LEU A 51 -5.37 -2.19 6.17
C LEU A 51 -4.46 -2.61 7.32
N VAL A 52 -3.43 -1.81 7.65
CA VAL A 52 -2.56 -2.05 8.80
C VAL A 52 -3.33 -2.02 10.12
N LEU A 53 -4.29 -1.09 10.26
CA LEU A 53 -5.12 -0.96 11.46
C LEU A 53 -6.02 -2.20 11.65
N ILE A 54 -6.64 -2.70 10.58
CA ILE A 54 -7.44 -3.94 10.60
C ILE A 54 -6.59 -5.13 11.03
N ILE A 55 -5.40 -5.31 10.45
CA ILE A 55 -4.51 -6.43 10.82
C ILE A 55 -4.12 -6.33 12.30
N LEU A 56 -3.74 -5.14 12.77
CA LEU A 56 -3.35 -4.92 14.16
C LEU A 56 -4.52 -5.14 15.13
N SER A 57 -5.76 -4.90 14.68
CA SER A 57 -6.97 -5.11 15.49
C SER A 57 -7.30 -6.59 15.66
N VAL A 58 -6.95 -7.43 14.67
CA VAL A 58 -7.13 -8.88 14.72
C VAL A 58 -6.00 -9.54 15.50
N ASP A 59 -4.75 -9.15 15.22
CA ASP A 59 -3.55 -9.67 15.88
C ASP A 59 -2.52 -8.55 16.08
N GLY A 60 -2.40 -8.12 17.34
CA GLY A 60 -1.48 -7.06 17.77
C GLY A 60 -0.01 -7.41 17.61
N THR A 61 0.32 -8.71 17.50
CA THR A 61 1.68 -9.23 17.33
C THR A 61 2.01 -9.66 15.91
N ALA A 62 1.05 -9.56 14.97
CA ALA A 62 1.23 -9.99 13.58
C ALA A 62 2.45 -9.36 12.88
N PHE A 63 2.82 -8.15 13.28
CA PHE A 63 3.95 -7.41 12.70
C PHE A 63 5.25 -7.53 13.50
N ASP A 64 5.24 -8.22 14.63
CA ASP A 64 6.44 -8.48 15.42
C ASP A 64 7.22 -9.68 14.86
N GLY A 65 8.51 -9.46 14.66
CA GLY A 65 9.43 -10.46 14.15
C GLY A 65 10.83 -10.18 14.67
N ALA A 66 11.50 -11.24 15.09
CA ALA A 66 12.86 -11.18 15.57
C ALA A 66 13.80 -11.70 14.48
N TYR A 67 15.01 -11.12 14.42
CA TYR A 67 16.10 -11.70 13.65
C TYR A 67 16.85 -12.68 14.55
N GLU A 68 16.63 -13.97 14.36
CA GLU A 68 17.45 -15.01 14.97
C GLU A 68 18.42 -15.55 13.93
N LYS A 69 19.72 -15.55 14.24
CA LYS A 69 20.78 -16.14 13.40
C LYS A 69 20.64 -15.78 11.90
N CYS A 70 20.56 -14.48 11.60
CA CYS A 70 20.43 -13.92 10.25
C CYS A 70 19.15 -14.28 9.48
N THR A 71 18.18 -14.95 10.12
CA THR A 71 16.90 -15.32 9.52
C THR A 71 15.79 -14.53 10.20
N PHE A 72 14.87 -13.94 9.41
CA PHE A 72 13.69 -13.31 9.95
C PHE A 72 12.69 -14.39 10.39
N ARG A 73 12.32 -14.40 11.67
CA ARG A 73 11.33 -15.33 12.23
C ARG A 73 10.17 -14.53 12.84
N GLN A 74 8.94 -14.87 12.45
CA GLN A 74 7.76 -14.30 13.08
C GLN A 74 7.58 -14.89 14.48
N VAL A 75 7.28 -14.03 15.45
CA VAL A 75 7.00 -14.45 16.82
C VAL A 75 5.52 -14.81 16.86
N VAL A 76 5.19 -16.03 16.48
CA VAL A 76 3.82 -16.56 16.58
C VAL A 76 3.59 -16.93 18.04
N THR A 77 2.65 -16.25 18.70
CA THR A 77 2.20 -16.58 20.07
C THR A 77 1.22 -17.74 20.08
#